data_AF-A0A7L2RW78-F1
#
_entry.id   AF-A0A7L2RW78-F1
#
_cell.length_a   1.000
_cell.length_b   1.000
_cell.length_c   1.000
_cell.angle_alpha   90.00
_cell.angle_beta   90.00
_cell.angle_gamma   90.00
#
_symmetry.space_group_name_H-M   'P 1'
#
loop_
_entity.id
_entity.type
_entity.pdbx_description
1 polymer ?
#
loop_
_entity_poly.entity_id
_entity_poly.type
_entity_poly.pdbx_seq_one_letter_code
_entity_poly.pdbx_strand_id
1 'polypeptide(L)'
;NCNPRIGDVIQKLAPFLKMYGEYLKNFDKAVELITVWSEKSPPFQELIAAIQKRKVCANLTLQHHMLEPVQRIPRYELLLKDYVRKLPPESPDRGDAEKALEMIFMVAKHSNAAIAEMERLQNLWVVYQRLGLEDDIVDPSNELIKEGPIQKISTRNNSTSEKYLFLFNNMLLYCVPKVIQVGAEFQVHLRMDVDGMKVRQ
;
A
#
# COMPACT_ATOMS: atom_id res chain seq x y z
N ASN A 1 -11.56 9.16 -45.62
CA ASN A 1 -10.22 8.63 -45.31
C ASN A 1 -9.65 9.35 -44.10
N CYS A 2 -10.03 8.94 -42.89
CA CYS A 2 -9.36 9.43 -41.68
C CYS A 2 -8.22 8.48 -41.37
N ASN A 3 -6.98 8.98 -41.33
CA ASN A 3 -5.85 8.22 -40.82
C ASN A 3 -6.18 7.71 -39.41
N PRO A 4 -5.88 6.44 -39.08
CA PRO A 4 -6.13 5.92 -37.75
C PRO A 4 -5.31 6.71 -36.72
N ARG A 5 -6.03 7.29 -35.76
CA ARG A 5 -5.48 8.01 -34.60
C ARG A 5 -5.56 7.10 -33.39
N ILE A 6 -4.60 7.21 -32.49
CA ILE A 6 -4.53 6.36 -31.29
C ILE A 6 -4.72 7.17 -30.01
N GLY A 7 -4.46 8.48 -30.05
CA GLY A 7 -4.71 9.37 -28.92
C GLY A 7 -6.17 9.28 -28.46
N ASP A 8 -7.12 9.44 -29.38
CA ASP A 8 -8.57 9.39 -29.09
C ASP A 8 -9.04 8.03 -28.53
N VAL A 9 -8.44 6.93 -28.98
CA VAL A 9 -8.73 5.58 -28.46
C VAL A 9 -8.25 5.46 -27.01
N ILE A 10 -7.01 5.88 -26.71
CA ILE A 10 -6.46 5.79 -25.36
C ILE A 10 -7.24 6.69 -24.39
N GLN A 11 -7.66 7.88 -24.82
CA GLN A 11 -8.50 8.76 -24.01
C GLN A 11 -9.81 8.07 -23.57
N LYS A 12 -10.47 7.35 -24.49
CA LYS A 12 -11.70 6.60 -24.18
C LYS A 12 -11.45 5.44 -23.21
N LEU A 13 -10.26 4.86 -23.23
CA LEU A 13 -9.89 3.72 -22.38
C LEU A 13 -9.31 4.13 -21.02
N ALA A 14 -8.75 5.34 -20.90
CA ALA A 14 -8.12 5.83 -19.67
C ALA A 14 -8.99 5.72 -18.41
N PRO A 15 -10.32 5.97 -18.44
CA PRO A 15 -11.18 5.77 -17.27
C PRO A 15 -11.20 4.33 -16.76
N PHE A 16 -11.09 3.34 -17.65
CA PHE A 16 -11.06 1.92 -17.29
C PHE A 16 -9.73 1.51 -16.66
N LEU A 17 -8.65 2.27 -16.88
CA LEU A 17 -7.36 2.01 -16.25
C LEU A 17 -7.40 2.19 -14.74
N LYS A 18 -8.41 2.88 -14.18
CA LYS A 18 -8.65 2.94 -12.73
C LYS A 18 -8.85 1.55 -12.10
N MET A 19 -9.37 0.58 -12.85
CA MET A 19 -9.52 -0.80 -12.35
C MET A 19 -8.17 -1.49 -12.07
N TYR A 20 -7.08 -1.04 -12.73
CA TYR A 20 -5.73 -1.52 -12.42
C TYR A 20 -5.27 -1.09 -11.04
N GLY A 21 -5.76 0.05 -10.53
CA GLY A 21 -5.49 0.50 -9.16
C GLY A 21 -5.95 -0.53 -8.13
N GLU A 22 -7.16 -1.09 -8.28
CA GLU A 22 -7.66 -2.13 -7.37
C GLU A 22 -6.88 -3.46 -7.50
N TYR A 23 -6.43 -3.80 -8.71
CA TYR A 23 -5.57 -4.97 -8.90
C TYR A 23 -4.21 -4.79 -8.19
N LEU A 24 -3.56 -3.64 -8.39
CA LEU A 24 -2.28 -3.29 -7.77
C LEU A 24 -2.37 -3.34 -6.24
N LYS A 25 -3.41 -2.73 -5.69
CA LYS A 25 -3.71 -2.69 -4.26
C LYS A 25 -3.81 -4.07 -3.60
N ASN A 26 -4.32 -5.07 -4.33
CA ASN A 26 -4.50 -6.42 -3.81
C ASN A 26 -3.39 -7.38 -4.27
N PHE A 27 -2.43 -6.92 -5.06
CA PHE A 27 -1.42 -7.76 -5.69
C PHE A 27 -0.55 -8.47 -4.65
N ASP A 28 0.01 -7.74 -3.69
CA ASP A 28 0.91 -8.30 -2.67
C ASP A 28 0.18 -9.33 -1.81
N LYS A 29 -1.05 -9.02 -1.38
CA LYS A 29 -1.92 -9.95 -0.65
C LYS A 29 -2.21 -11.21 -1.46
N ALA A 30 -2.47 -11.09 -2.76
CA ALA A 30 -2.73 -12.24 -3.62
C ALA A 30 -1.48 -13.12 -3.78
N VAL A 31 -0.30 -12.53 -3.94
CA VAL A 31 0.98 -13.24 -4.01
C VAL A 31 1.30 -13.95 -2.70
N GLU A 32 1.06 -13.29 -1.57
CA GLU A 32 1.22 -13.88 -0.24
C GLU A 32 0.30 -15.09 -0.05
N LEU A 33 -0.99 -14.95 -0.38
CA LEU A 33 -1.95 -16.06 -0.28
C LEU A 33 -1.52 -17.25 -1.13
N ILE A 34 -1.06 -17.03 -2.37
CA ILE A 34 -0.57 -18.12 -3.23
C ILE A 34 0.64 -18.82 -2.60
N THR A 35 1.56 -18.04 -2.03
CA THR A 35 2.75 -18.59 -1.34
C THR A 35 2.34 -19.44 -0.14
N VAL A 36 1.52 -18.89 0.75
CA VAL A 36 1.03 -19.56 1.96
C VAL A 36 0.28 -20.85 1.63
N TRP A 37 -0.60 -20.85 0.62
CA TRP A 37 -1.35 -22.05 0.24
C TRP A 37 -0.50 -23.08 -0.52
N SER A 38 0.52 -22.64 -1.26
CA SER A 38 1.49 -23.55 -1.88
C SER A 38 2.32 -24.30 -0.85
N GLU A 39 2.60 -23.69 0.31
CA GLU A 39 3.32 -24.34 1.40
C GLU A 39 2.40 -25.22 2.28
N LYS A 40 1.19 -24.73 2.58
CA LYS A 40 0.27 -25.43 3.49
C LYS A 40 -0.47 -26.61 2.84
N SER A 41 -0.62 -26.63 1.52
CA SER A 41 -1.46 -27.61 0.83
C SER A 41 -0.71 -28.27 -0.34
N PRO A 42 -0.21 -29.49 -0.15
CA PRO A 42 0.41 -30.26 -1.24
C PRO A 42 -0.50 -30.43 -2.48
N PRO A 43 -1.82 -30.71 -2.34
CA PRO A 43 -2.71 -30.76 -3.51
C PRO A 43 -2.78 -29.44 -4.29
N PHE A 44 -2.77 -28.30 -3.60
CA PHE A 44 -2.75 -26.99 -4.26
C PHE A 44 -1.43 -26.75 -5.00
N GLN A 45 -0.30 -27.07 -4.36
CA GLN A 45 1.03 -26.98 -4.97
C GLN A 45 1.13 -27.83 -6.24
N GLU A 46 0.65 -29.07 -6.20
CA GLU A 46 0.65 -29.99 -7.35
C GLU A 46 -0.23 -29.47 -8.48
N LEU A 47 -1.41 -28.94 -8.17
CA LEU A 47 -2.30 -28.32 -9.14
C LEU A 47 -1.63 -27.13 -9.86
N ILE A 48 -1.03 -26.21 -9.10
CA ILE A 48 -0.31 -25.06 -9.67
C ILE A 48 0.86 -25.53 -10.53
N ALA A 49 1.67 -26.48 -10.06
CA ALA A 49 2.78 -27.03 -10.82
C ALA A 49 2.31 -27.70 -12.13
N ALA A 50 1.20 -28.44 -12.10
CA ALA A 50 0.61 -29.06 -13.27
C ALA A 50 0.10 -28.04 -14.30
N ILE A 51 -0.50 -26.93 -13.84
CA ILE A 51 -0.95 -25.84 -14.71
C ILE A 51 0.26 -25.13 -15.34
N GLN A 52 1.27 -24.77 -14.57
CA GLN A 52 2.45 -24.04 -15.06
C GLN A 52 3.27 -24.82 -16.11
N LYS A 53 3.22 -26.15 -16.09
CA LYS A 53 3.86 -27.01 -17.10
C LYS A 53 3.17 -26.97 -18.47
N ARG A 54 1.95 -26.42 -18.57
CA ARG A 54 1.24 -26.32 -19.85
C ARG A 54 1.97 -25.35 -20.77
N LYS A 55 2.03 -25.67 -22.07
CA LYS A 55 2.70 -24.82 -23.08
C LYS A 55 2.18 -23.38 -23.09
N VAL A 56 0.89 -23.17 -22.83
CA VAL A 56 0.26 -21.83 -22.77
C VAL A 56 0.84 -20.94 -21.68
N CYS A 57 1.42 -21.51 -20.62
CA CYS A 57 2.05 -20.77 -19.53
C CYS A 57 3.49 -20.37 -19.85
N ALA A 58 4.04 -20.79 -21.00
CA ALA A 58 5.37 -20.41 -21.49
C ALA A 58 6.51 -20.61 -20.47
N ASN A 59 6.43 -21.64 -19.62
CA ASN A 59 7.37 -21.92 -18.52
C ASN A 59 7.49 -20.79 -17.48
N LEU A 60 6.52 -19.89 -17.40
CA LEU A 60 6.45 -18.84 -16.38
C LEU A 60 5.60 -19.30 -15.19
N THR A 61 5.93 -18.78 -14.01
CA THR A 61 5.12 -19.05 -12.81
C THR A 61 3.83 -18.26 -12.83
N LEU A 62 2.85 -18.65 -12.03
CA LEU A 62 1.60 -17.91 -11.85
C LEU A 62 1.88 -16.46 -11.42
N GLN A 63 2.82 -16.26 -10.49
CA GLN A 63 3.22 -14.93 -10.03
C GLN A 63 3.83 -14.08 -11.15
N HIS A 64 4.57 -14.68 -12.09
CA HIS A 64 5.08 -13.96 -13.27
C HIS A 64 3.94 -13.46 -14.15
N HIS A 65 2.94 -14.30 -14.42
CA HIS A 65 1.75 -13.88 -15.19
C HIS A 65 0.94 -12.80 -14.47
N MET A 66 0.85 -12.89 -13.14
CA MET A 66 0.18 -11.88 -12.32
C MET A 66 0.90 -10.52 -12.31
N LEU A 67 2.20 -10.46 -12.64
CA LEU A 67 2.94 -9.21 -12.78
C LEU A 67 2.62 -8.47 -14.09
N GLU A 68 2.12 -9.16 -15.13
CA GLU A 68 1.89 -8.51 -16.43
C GLU A 68 0.92 -7.31 -16.36
N PRO A 69 -0.22 -7.36 -15.62
CA PRO A 69 -1.08 -6.21 -15.42
C PRO A 69 -0.40 -5.07 -14.65
N VAL A 70 0.47 -5.39 -13.70
CA VAL A 70 1.25 -4.40 -12.92
C VAL A 70 2.16 -3.60 -13.85
N GLN A 71 2.85 -4.29 -14.76
CA GLN A 71 3.79 -3.69 -15.71
C GLN A 71 3.10 -2.96 -16.88
N ARG A 72 1.80 -3.17 -17.07
CA ARG A 72 1.06 -2.68 -18.23
C ARG A 72 0.91 -1.15 -18.25
N ILE A 73 0.61 -0.55 -17.09
CA ILE A 73 0.41 0.90 -16.97
C ILE A 73 1.71 1.68 -17.24
N PRO A 74 2.85 1.35 -16.59
CA PRO A 74 4.14 1.98 -16.91
C PRO A 74 4.52 1.82 -18.39
N ARG A 75 4.22 0.67 -18.98
CA ARG A 75 4.50 0.42 -20.41
C ARG A 75 3.67 1.33 -21.33
N TYR A 76 2.39 1.56 -21.03
CA TYR A 76 1.59 2.50 -21.81
C TYR A 76 2.11 3.94 -21.71
N GLU A 77 2.56 4.35 -20.52
CA GLU A 77 3.17 5.67 -20.35
C GLU A 77 4.43 5.82 -21.22
N LEU A 78 5.34 4.84 -21.19
CA LEU A 78 6.57 4.86 -21.98
C LEU A 78 6.30 4.89 -23.49
N LEU A 79 5.40 4.02 -23.95
CA LEU A 79 5.03 3.93 -25.37
C LEU A 79 4.35 5.22 -25.84
N LEU A 80 3.47 5.81 -25.03
CA LEU A 80 2.75 7.02 -25.40
C LEU A 80 3.66 8.26 -25.35
N LYS A 81 4.59 8.34 -24.39
CA LYS A 81 5.68 9.34 -24.39
C LYS A 81 6.49 9.29 -25.68
N ASP A 82 6.92 8.10 -26.09
CA ASP A 82 7.68 7.92 -27.32
C ASP A 82 6.85 8.25 -28.58
N TYR A 83 5.56 7.89 -28.56
CA TYR A 83 4.61 8.21 -29.62
C TYR A 83 4.46 9.73 -29.80
N VAL A 84 4.14 10.46 -28.73
CA VAL A 84 4.02 11.93 -28.75
C VAL A 84 5.30 12.58 -29.24
N ARG A 85 6.47 12.11 -28.80
CA ARG A 85 7.78 12.62 -29.23
C ARG A 85 8.02 12.46 -30.73
N LYS A 86 7.53 11.37 -31.33
CA LYS A 86 7.72 11.05 -32.75
C LYS A 86 6.65 11.65 -33.66
N LEU A 87 5.57 12.21 -33.10
CA LEU A 87 4.53 12.86 -33.88
C LEU A 87 5.02 14.19 -34.49
N PRO A 88 4.73 14.45 -35.77
CA PRO A 88 4.91 15.77 -36.35
C PRO A 88 4.16 16.85 -35.56
N PRO A 89 4.68 18.10 -35.48
CA PRO A 89 3.98 19.22 -34.84
C PRO A 89 2.55 19.42 -35.35
N GLU A 90 2.35 19.30 -36.66
CA GLU A 90 1.06 19.48 -37.33
C GLU A 90 0.17 18.22 -37.30
N SER A 91 0.55 17.19 -36.53
CA SER A 91 -0.24 15.97 -36.46
C SER A 91 -1.60 16.24 -35.80
N PRO A 92 -2.72 15.86 -36.44
CA PRO A 92 -4.05 15.99 -35.86
C PRO A 92 -4.29 15.07 -34.65
N ASP A 93 -3.36 14.14 -34.35
CA ASP A 93 -3.41 13.28 -33.16
C ASP A 93 -2.56 13.80 -32.00
N ARG A 94 -1.75 14.85 -32.20
CA ARG A 94 -0.79 15.30 -31.19
C ARG A 94 -1.46 15.76 -29.91
N GLY A 95 -2.46 16.63 -30.02
CA GLY A 95 -3.21 17.10 -28.85
C GLY A 95 -3.98 15.98 -28.15
N ASP A 96 -4.49 15.01 -28.91
CA ASP A 96 -5.20 13.86 -28.36
C ASP A 96 -4.25 12.88 -27.64
N ALA A 97 -3.04 12.69 -28.17
CA ALA A 97 -2.00 11.86 -27.57
C ALA A 97 -1.37 12.49 -26.31
N GLU A 98 -1.18 13.82 -26.30
CA GLU A 98 -0.71 14.55 -25.12
C GLU A 98 -1.72 14.46 -23.97
N LYS A 99 -3.03 14.63 -24.24
CA LYS A 99 -4.09 14.44 -23.24
C LYS A 99 -4.19 13.00 -22.75
N ALA A 100 -4.05 12.02 -23.65
CA ALA A 100 -4.02 10.61 -23.26
C ALA A 100 -2.84 10.31 -22.32
N LEU A 101 -1.69 10.93 -22.55
CA LEU A 101 -0.50 10.78 -21.71
C LEU A 101 -0.71 11.36 -20.31
N GLU A 102 -1.29 12.55 -20.23
CA GLU A 102 -1.65 13.17 -18.95
C GLU A 102 -2.63 12.29 -18.15
N MET A 103 -3.66 11.74 -18.80
CA MET A 103 -4.62 10.86 -18.13
C MET A 103 -4.00 9.56 -17.61
N ILE A 104 -3.10 8.93 -18.36
CA ILE A 104 -2.37 7.74 -17.89
C ILE A 104 -1.50 8.08 -16.67
N PHE A 105 -0.80 9.22 -16.71
CA PHE A 105 0.03 9.69 -15.60
C PHE A 105 -0.81 9.93 -14.33
N MET A 106 -1.98 10.57 -14.48
CA MET A 106 -2.90 10.83 -13.36
C MET A 106 -3.47 9.55 -12.76
N VAL A 107 -3.80 8.53 -13.58
CA VAL A 107 -4.26 7.22 -13.08
C VAL A 107 -3.17 6.52 -12.27
N ALA A 108 -1.92 6.53 -12.75
CA ALA A 108 -0.79 5.95 -12.02
C ALA A 108 -0.55 6.65 -10.67
N LYS A 109 -0.56 8.00 -10.67
CA LYS A 109 -0.34 8.80 -9.46
C LYS A 109 -1.47 8.63 -8.43
N HIS A 110 -2.73 8.66 -8.86
CA HIS A 110 -3.88 8.50 -7.97
C HIS A 110 -3.96 7.09 -7.38
N SER A 111 -3.61 6.06 -8.16
CA SER A 111 -3.61 4.67 -7.68
C SER A 111 -2.58 4.48 -6.57
N ASN A 112 -1.36 4.99 -6.74
CA ASN A 112 -0.30 4.87 -5.72
C ASN A 112 -0.63 5.61 -4.42
N ALA A 113 -1.17 6.83 -4.49
CA ALA A 113 -1.53 7.59 -3.30
C ALA A 113 -2.68 6.93 -2.51
N ALA A 114 -3.70 6.40 -3.21
CA ALA A 114 -4.82 5.71 -2.58
C ALA A 114 -4.41 4.37 -1.96
N ILE A 115 -3.48 3.64 -2.60
CA ILE A 115 -2.90 2.40 -2.06
C ILE A 115 -2.11 2.69 -0.79
N ALA A 116 -1.19 3.66 -0.85
CA ALA A 116 -0.38 4.05 0.30
C ALA A 116 -1.25 4.52 1.47
N GLU A 117 -2.31 5.28 1.19
CA GLU A 117 -3.25 5.71 2.23
C GLU A 117 -4.02 4.52 2.83
N MET A 118 -4.42 3.53 2.02
CA MET A 118 -5.07 2.34 2.56
C MET A 118 -4.11 1.49 3.41
N GLU A 119 -2.87 1.28 2.96
CA GLU A 119 -1.85 0.58 3.75
C GLU A 119 -1.57 1.30 5.08
N ARG A 120 -1.47 2.64 5.04
CA ARG A 120 -1.33 3.48 6.23
C ARG A 120 -2.48 3.26 7.20
N LEU A 121 -3.73 3.30 6.72
CA LEU A 121 -4.93 3.08 7.54
C LEU A 121 -5.01 1.64 8.07
N GLN A 122 -4.59 0.63 7.31
CA GLN A 122 -4.55 -0.76 7.77
C GLN A 122 -3.51 -0.96 8.88
N ASN A 123 -2.30 -0.43 8.71
CA ASN A 123 -1.26 -0.48 9.73
C ASN A 123 -1.72 0.24 11.01
N LEU A 124 -2.33 1.42 10.86
CA LEU A 124 -2.91 2.17 11.96
C LEU A 124 -4.03 1.38 12.67
N TRP A 125 -4.88 0.69 11.91
CA TRP A 125 -5.94 -0.16 12.45
C TRP A 125 -5.39 -1.30 13.31
N VAL A 126 -4.33 -2.00 12.86
CA VAL A 126 -3.66 -3.05 13.65
C VAL A 126 -3.16 -2.49 14.99
N VAL A 127 -2.59 -1.29 14.99
CA VAL A 127 -2.15 -0.61 16.21
C VAL A 127 -3.33 -0.34 17.15
N TYR A 128 -4.46 0.18 16.64
CA TYR A 128 -5.65 0.41 17.46
C TYR A 128 -6.23 -0.88 18.04
N GLN A 129 -6.20 -2.00 17.31
CA GLN A 129 -6.61 -3.30 17.84
C GLN A 129 -5.71 -3.73 19.01
N ARG A 130 -4.39 -3.53 18.91
CA ARG A 130 -3.43 -3.81 20.00
C ARG A 130 -3.66 -2.93 21.22
N LEU A 131 -4.15 -1.70 21.02
CA LEU A 131 -4.50 -0.74 22.08
C LEU A 131 -5.91 -0.94 22.65
N GLY A 132 -6.73 -1.83 22.06
CA GLY A 132 -8.06 -2.15 22.56
C GLY A 132 -9.20 -1.27 22.04
N LEU A 133 -8.96 -0.49 20.97
CA LEU A 133 -9.98 0.31 20.27
C LEU A 133 -10.67 1.36 21.18
N GLU A 134 -9.92 2.07 22.01
CA GLU A 134 -10.47 3.15 22.85
C GLU A 134 -10.92 4.35 21.99
N ASP A 135 -12.20 4.72 22.09
CA ASP A 135 -12.85 5.72 21.21
C ASP A 135 -12.17 7.10 21.21
N ASP A 136 -11.48 7.48 22.29
CA ASP A 136 -10.81 8.77 22.42
C ASP A 136 -9.44 8.83 21.74
N ILE A 137 -8.92 7.69 21.28
CA ILE A 137 -7.60 7.56 20.63
C ILE A 137 -7.75 7.30 19.12
N VAL A 138 -8.86 6.67 18.70
CA VAL A 138 -9.09 6.29 17.31
C VAL A 138 -9.41 7.51 16.45
N ASP A 139 -8.44 7.93 15.65
CA ASP A 139 -8.60 8.98 14.63
C ASP A 139 -7.84 8.59 13.35
N PRO A 140 -8.47 8.64 12.16
CA PRO A 140 -7.82 8.31 10.88
C PRO A 140 -6.69 9.29 10.50
N SER A 141 -6.64 10.49 11.07
CA SER A 141 -5.59 11.49 10.85
C SER A 141 -4.31 11.24 11.65
N ASN A 142 -4.35 10.31 12.61
CA ASN A 142 -3.16 9.94 13.37
C ASN A 142 -2.14 9.20 12.49
N GLU A 143 -0.86 9.41 12.77
CA GLU A 143 0.24 8.67 12.16
C GLU A 143 1.14 8.09 13.24
N LEU A 144 1.32 6.76 13.26
CA LEU A 144 2.27 6.13 14.17
C LEU A 144 3.69 6.43 13.67
N ILE A 145 4.44 7.20 14.45
CA ILE A 145 5.83 7.55 14.15
C ILE A 145 6.76 6.43 14.64
N LYS A 146 6.54 5.96 15.86
CA LYS A 146 7.38 4.92 16.47
C LYS A 146 6.68 4.25 17.65
N GLU A 147 7.03 3.00 17.90
CA GLU A 147 6.64 2.30 19.11
C GLU A 147 7.82 1.53 19.71
N GLY A 148 7.72 1.16 20.99
CA GLY A 148 8.69 0.25 21.59
C GLY A 148 8.75 0.27 23.11
N PRO A 149 9.49 -0.70 23.69
CA PRO A 149 9.75 -0.75 25.12
C PRO A 149 10.69 0.37 25.55
N ILE A 150 10.47 0.89 26.75
CA ILE A 150 11.30 1.88 27.41
C ILE A 150 11.54 1.50 28.88
N GLN A 151 12.63 2.00 29.45
CA GLN A 151 12.84 1.97 30.89
C GLN A 151 12.49 3.33 31.49
N LYS A 152 11.43 3.37 32.29
CA LYS A 152 11.04 4.56 33.04
C LYS A 152 11.77 4.60 34.38
N ILE A 153 12.53 5.66 34.61
CA ILE A 153 13.16 5.96 35.90
C ILE A 153 12.23 6.88 36.69
N SER A 154 11.87 6.47 37.91
CA SER A 154 11.05 7.29 38.81
C SER A 154 11.95 8.04 39.79
N THR A 155 11.88 9.38 39.76
CA THR A 155 12.65 10.25 40.65
C THR A 155 12.15 10.22 42.10
N ARG A 156 10.93 9.74 42.37
CA ARG A 156 10.35 9.69 43.72
C ARG A 156 10.89 8.55 44.60
N ASN A 157 11.24 7.43 44.00
CA ASN A 157 11.61 6.19 44.70
C ASN A 157 12.83 5.49 44.08
N ASN A 158 13.50 6.15 43.14
CA ASN A 158 14.69 5.66 42.43
C ASN A 158 14.52 4.27 41.80
N SER A 159 13.27 3.90 41.45
CA SER A 159 12.95 2.61 40.83
C SER A 159 12.91 2.74 39.30
N THR A 160 13.35 1.69 38.61
CA THR A 160 13.20 1.54 37.17
C THR A 160 12.07 0.56 36.86
N SER A 161 11.23 0.87 35.88
CA SER A 161 10.20 -0.07 35.41
C SER A 161 10.11 -0.08 33.89
N GLU A 162 9.94 -1.27 33.32
CA GLU A 162 9.72 -1.44 31.89
C GLU A 162 8.30 -1.01 31.51
N LYS A 163 8.19 -0.25 30.42
CA LYS A 163 6.94 0.30 29.88
C LYS A 163 6.99 0.28 28.37
N TYR A 164 5.86 0.52 27.72
CA TYR A 164 5.78 0.56 26.28
C TYR A 164 5.20 1.90 25.83
N LEU A 165 5.78 2.51 24.80
CA LEU A 165 5.30 3.77 24.25
C LEU A 165 4.80 3.57 22.82
N PHE A 166 3.73 4.28 22.48
CA PHE A 166 3.31 4.52 21.09
C PHE A 166 3.35 6.03 20.85
N LEU A 167 4.26 6.47 19.96
CA LEU A 167 4.40 7.86 19.57
C LEU A 167 3.63 8.07 18.26
N PHE A 168 2.59 8.89 18.33
CA PHE A 168 1.87 9.42 17.18
C PHE A 168 2.31 10.85 16.87
N ASN A 169 1.91 11.37 15.71
CA ASN A 169 2.14 12.75 15.28
C ASN A 169 1.58 13.82 16.22
N ASN A 170 0.51 13.53 16.97
CA ASN A 170 -0.18 14.46 17.86
C ASN A 170 -0.22 14.02 19.33
N MET A 171 0.25 12.82 19.67
CA MET A 171 0.18 12.31 21.03
C MET A 171 1.22 11.22 21.31
N LEU A 172 1.57 11.07 22.58
CA LEU A 172 2.38 9.99 23.10
C LEU A 172 1.57 9.17 24.10
N LEU A 173 1.37 7.90 23.77
CA LEU A 173 0.68 6.95 24.65
C LEU A 173 1.70 6.19 25.49
N TYR A 174 1.45 6.19 26.79
CA TYR A 174 2.18 5.41 27.76
C TYR A 174 1.35 4.19 28.15
N CYS A 175 1.88 3.01 27.83
CA CYS A 175 1.17 1.76 27.90
C CYS A 175 1.86 0.73 28.80
N VAL A 176 1.07 -0.21 29.32
CA VAL A 176 1.54 -1.40 30.02
C VAL A 176 1.09 -2.65 29.24
N PRO A 177 2.00 -3.59 28.93
CA PRO A 177 1.63 -4.85 28.31
C PRO A 177 0.65 -5.64 29.18
N LYS A 178 -0.41 -6.20 28.59
CA LYS A 178 -1.33 -7.12 29.24
C LYS A 178 -0.90 -8.57 28.99
N VAL A 179 -1.00 -9.42 29.99
CA VAL A 179 -0.73 -10.86 29.87
C VAL A 179 -1.98 -11.55 29.33
N ILE A 180 -2.30 -11.39 28.04
CA ILE A 180 -3.45 -12.04 27.39
C ILE A 180 -3.06 -12.49 25.97
N GLN A 181 -3.50 -13.68 25.57
CA GLN A 181 -3.27 -14.21 24.21
C GLN A 181 -4.26 -13.67 23.15
N VAL A 182 -5.39 -13.10 23.57
CA VAL A 182 -6.46 -12.63 22.68
C VAL A 182 -7.06 -11.33 23.24
N GLY A 183 -7.15 -10.30 22.40
CA GLY A 183 -7.67 -8.97 22.75
C GLY A 183 -6.59 -7.91 22.78
N ALA A 184 -6.86 -6.79 23.46
CA ALA A 184 -5.91 -5.68 23.59
C ALA A 184 -4.60 -6.14 24.24
N GLU A 185 -3.49 -6.03 23.51
CA GLU A 185 -2.15 -6.35 23.97
C GLU A 185 -1.64 -5.33 24.99
N PHE A 186 -2.12 -4.09 24.92
CA PHE A 186 -1.67 -2.98 25.74
C PHE A 186 -2.83 -2.32 26.46
N GLN A 187 -2.58 -1.90 27.70
CA GLN A 187 -3.44 -0.96 28.42
C GLN A 187 -2.85 0.44 28.31
N VAL A 188 -3.63 1.41 27.83
CA VAL A 188 -3.24 2.82 27.87
C VAL A 188 -3.38 3.30 29.31
N HIS A 189 -2.28 3.81 29.87
CA HIS A 189 -2.24 4.36 31.23
C HIS A 189 -2.25 5.88 31.24
N LEU A 190 -1.64 6.49 30.23
CA LEU A 190 -1.56 7.95 30.12
C LEU A 190 -1.43 8.33 28.64
N ARG A 191 -2.22 9.31 28.23
CA ARG A 191 -2.07 10.03 26.96
C ARG A 191 -1.44 11.38 27.25
N MET A 192 -0.39 11.72 26.52
CA MET A 192 0.28 13.01 26.59
C MET A 192 0.17 13.70 25.23
N ASP A 193 -0.23 14.96 25.22
CA ASP A 193 -0.09 15.79 24.03
C ASP A 193 1.40 16.04 23.79
N VAL A 194 1.83 15.91 22.53
CA VAL A 194 3.23 16.15 22.15
C VAL A 194 3.49 17.62 21.85
N ASP A 195 2.45 18.44 21.70
CA ASP A 195 2.62 19.86 21.46
C ASP A 195 3.34 20.53 22.63
N GLY A 196 4.36 21.32 22.31
CA GLY A 196 5.24 21.95 23.31
C GLY A 196 6.19 21.02 24.09
N MET A 197 6.15 19.69 23.87
CA MET A 197 7.12 18.78 24.48
C MET A 197 8.53 19.01 23.91
N LYS A 198 9.55 18.97 24.77
CA LYS A 198 10.96 19.09 24.37
C LYS A 198 11.75 17.90 24.87
N VAL A 199 12.47 17.26 23.97
CA VAL A 199 13.47 16.24 24.31
C VAL A 199 14.75 16.96 24.69
N ARG A 200 15.27 16.71 25.89
CA ARG A 200 16.62 17.14 26.28
C ARG A 200 17.55 15.96 26.07
N GLN A 201 18.60 16.18 25.27
CA GLN A 201 19.75 15.28 25.17
C GLN A 201 20.69 15.49 26.36
#